data_AF-A0A838KMV7-F1
#
_entry.id   AF-A0A838KMV7-F1
#
_cell.length_a   1.000
_cell.length_b   1.000
_cell.length_c   1.000
_cell.angle_alpha   90.00
_cell.angle_beta   90.00
_cell.angle_gamma   90.00
#
_symmetry.space_group_name_H-M   'P 1'
#
loop_
_entity.id
_entity.type
_entity.pdbx_description
1 polymer ?
#
loop_
_entity_poly.entity_id
_entity_poly.type
_entity_poly.pdbx_seq_one_letter_code
_entity_poly.pdbx_strand_id
1 'polypeptide(L)'
;MATISPRREHDEEPTIGKLVADTSRDLSTLIRDEIELAKTEIKISLKFGGVGAGLLAAAAFLGVLAIVIVSIAFALFLDWWFAGTATAFLIVFGVYLLLAGLLAYLGIRNVKRARAPEQTIAAVKSNKQILKRG
;
A
#
# COMPACT_ATOMS: atom_id res chain seq x y z
N MET A 1 -43.74 29.46 -63.44
CA MET A 1 -43.75 28.08 -62.91
C MET A 1 -42.56 27.91 -61.99
N ALA A 2 -42.76 28.13 -60.69
CA ALA A 2 -41.84 27.77 -59.62
C ALA A 2 -42.65 27.63 -58.33
N THR A 3 -42.96 26.40 -57.97
CA THR A 3 -43.68 26.00 -56.75
C THR A 3 -42.70 26.05 -55.58
N ILE A 4 -42.85 27.01 -54.67
CA ILE A 4 -42.10 27.05 -53.41
C ILE A 4 -42.88 26.15 -52.43
N SER A 5 -42.42 24.92 -52.24
CA SER A 5 -42.89 24.08 -51.13
C SER A 5 -42.28 24.60 -49.82
N PRO A 6 -43.07 24.98 -48.81
CA PRO A 6 -42.53 25.28 -47.51
C PRO A 6 -42.11 23.96 -46.86
N ARG A 7 -40.80 23.70 -46.78
CA ARG A 7 -40.26 22.68 -45.88
C ARG A 7 -40.52 23.20 -44.47
N ARG A 8 -41.52 22.64 -43.79
CA ARG A 8 -41.66 22.81 -42.34
C ARG A 8 -40.51 22.04 -41.70
N GLU A 9 -39.42 22.73 -41.38
CA GLU A 9 -38.62 22.32 -40.24
C GLU A 9 -39.42 22.74 -39.02
N HIS A 10 -40.09 21.76 -38.40
CA HIS A 10 -40.51 21.90 -37.02
C HIS A 10 -39.21 21.87 -36.21
N ASP A 11 -38.64 23.05 -35.97
CA ASP A 11 -37.77 23.26 -34.82
C ASP A 11 -38.65 23.03 -33.59
N GLU A 12 -38.71 21.76 -33.15
CA GLU A 12 -39.16 21.43 -31.82
C GLU A 12 -38.16 22.07 -30.86
N GLU A 13 -38.50 23.26 -30.35
CA GLU A 13 -37.81 23.85 -29.21
C GLU A 13 -37.59 22.74 -28.17
N PRO A 14 -36.35 22.51 -27.70
CA PRO A 14 -36.11 21.47 -26.74
C PRO A 14 -36.97 21.73 -25.52
N THR A 15 -37.97 20.88 -25.32
CA THR A 15 -38.83 20.94 -24.14
C THR A 15 -37.95 20.80 -22.91
N ILE A 16 -38.28 21.50 -21.82
CA ILE A 16 -37.51 21.46 -20.57
C ILE A 16 -37.29 20.01 -20.09
N GLY A 17 -38.24 19.11 -20.36
CA GLY A 17 -38.10 17.67 -20.09
C GLY A 17 -36.97 16.99 -20.86
N LYS A 18 -36.71 17.39 -22.11
CA LYS A 18 -35.62 16.86 -22.95
C LYS A 18 -34.25 17.35 -22.44
N LEU A 19 -34.13 18.64 -22.11
CA LEU A 19 -32.90 19.23 -21.54
C LEU A 19 -32.50 18.60 -20.19
N VAL A 20 -33.48 18.37 -19.30
CA VAL A 20 -33.24 17.71 -18.02
C VAL A 20 -32.85 16.24 -18.22
N ALA A 21 -33.49 15.55 -19.16
CA ALA A 21 -33.16 14.17 -19.49
C ALA A 21 -31.75 14.03 -20.10
N ASP A 22 -31.34 14.95 -20.97
CA ASP A 22 -30.02 14.95 -21.59
C ASP A 22 -28.93 15.29 -20.56
N THR A 23 -29.13 16.31 -19.72
CA THR A 23 -28.18 16.67 -18.65
C THR A 23 -28.02 15.54 -17.63
N SER A 24 -29.12 14.86 -17.26
CA SER A 24 -29.09 13.70 -16.35
C SER A 24 -28.31 12.53 -16.96
N ARG A 25 -28.40 12.35 -18.29
CA ARG A 25 -27.65 11.35 -19.03
C ARG A 25 -26.17 11.67 -19.07
N ASP A 26 -25.80 12.93 -19.30
CA ASP A 26 -24.41 13.38 -19.32
C ASP A 26 -23.76 13.24 -17.94
N LEU A 27 -24.47 13.63 -16.87
CA LEU A 27 -23.99 13.42 -15.50
C LEU A 27 -23.82 11.93 -15.18
N SER A 28 -24.73 11.08 -15.64
CA SER A 28 -24.61 9.63 -15.48
C SER A 28 -23.40 9.05 -16.22
N THR A 29 -23.05 9.62 -17.37
CA THR A 29 -21.85 9.28 -18.14
C THR A 29 -20.59 9.69 -17.39
N LEU A 30 -20.50 10.93 -16.91
CA LEU A 30 -19.36 11.41 -16.12
C LEU A 30 -19.10 10.56 -14.87
N ILE A 31 -20.15 10.22 -14.13
CA ILE A 31 -20.03 9.36 -12.94
C ILE A 31 -19.52 7.97 -13.32
N ARG A 32 -19.98 7.41 -14.45
CA ARG A 32 -19.47 6.12 -14.94
C ARG A 32 -17.99 6.20 -15.33
N ASP A 33 -17.59 7.26 -16.02
CA ASP A 33 -16.21 7.47 -16.43
C ASP A 33 -15.27 7.59 -15.21
N GLU A 34 -15.69 8.32 -14.17
CA GLU A 34 -14.92 8.45 -12.92
C GLU A 34 -14.78 7.10 -12.19
N ILE A 35 -15.85 6.29 -12.19
CA ILE A 35 -15.82 4.93 -11.64
C ILE A 35 -14.89 4.02 -12.46
N GLU A 36 -14.92 4.11 -13.79
CA GLU A 36 -14.03 3.33 -14.65
C GLU A 36 -12.56 3.72 -14.48
N LEU A 37 -12.29 5.03 -14.32
CA LEU A 37 -10.97 5.54 -14.03
C LEU A 37 -10.47 5.04 -12.67
N ALA A 38 -11.28 5.19 -11.61
CA ALA A 38 -10.95 4.71 -10.27
C ALA A 38 -10.72 3.18 -10.25
N LYS A 39 -11.54 2.40 -10.97
CA LYS A 39 -11.33 0.96 -11.13
C LYS A 39 -9.99 0.65 -11.80
N THR A 40 -9.61 1.43 -12.80
CA THR A 40 -8.35 1.25 -13.53
C THR A 40 -7.16 1.57 -12.63
N GLU A 41 -7.20 2.67 -11.90
CA GLU A 41 -6.15 3.07 -10.96
C GLU A 41 -5.98 2.06 -9.81
N ILE A 42 -7.09 1.57 -9.25
CA ILE A 42 -7.08 0.52 -8.23
C ILE A 42 -6.48 -0.76 -8.81
N LYS A 43 -6.85 -1.17 -10.03
CA LYS A 43 -6.33 -2.39 -10.67
C LYS A 43 -4.82 -2.29 -10.92
N ILE A 44 -4.34 -1.13 -11.36
CA ILE A 44 -2.91 -0.84 -11.51
C ILE A 44 -2.21 -0.93 -10.16
N SER A 45 -2.74 -0.25 -9.14
CA SER A 45 -2.20 -0.24 -7.78
C SER A 45 -2.15 -1.65 -7.17
N LEU A 46 -3.19 -2.45 -7.36
CA LEU A 46 -3.25 -3.84 -6.90
C LEU A 46 -2.25 -4.73 -7.64
N LYS A 47 -2.08 -4.55 -8.95
CA LYS A 47 -1.14 -5.36 -9.74
C LYS A 47 0.30 -5.06 -9.33
N PHE A 48 0.71 -3.80 -9.33
CA PHE A 48 2.08 -3.42 -9.00
C PHE A 48 2.37 -3.56 -7.50
N GLY A 49 1.43 -3.16 -6.65
CA GLY A 49 1.53 -3.35 -5.21
C GLY A 49 1.52 -4.82 -4.82
N GLY A 50 0.68 -5.65 -5.44
CA GLY A 50 0.61 -7.10 -5.20
C GLY A 50 1.83 -7.85 -5.67
N VAL A 51 2.33 -7.55 -6.87
CA VAL A 51 3.60 -8.12 -7.38
C VAL A 51 4.77 -7.68 -6.50
N GLY A 52 4.85 -6.40 -6.15
CA GLY A 52 5.89 -5.89 -5.27
C GLY A 52 5.88 -6.55 -3.89
N ALA A 53 4.70 -6.68 -3.27
CA ALA A 53 4.54 -7.38 -2.00
C ALA A 53 4.90 -8.87 -2.11
N GLY A 54 4.49 -9.54 -3.20
CA GLY A 54 4.86 -10.93 -3.47
C GLY A 54 6.36 -11.12 -3.63
N LEU A 55 7.03 -10.25 -4.37
CA LEU A 55 8.49 -10.26 -4.54
C LEU A 55 9.23 -10.02 -3.22
N LEU A 56 8.77 -9.05 -2.42
CA LEU A 56 9.36 -8.80 -1.09
C LEU A 56 9.14 -9.97 -0.13
N ALA A 57 7.97 -10.60 -0.16
CA ALA A 57 7.70 -11.80 0.64
C ALA A 57 8.61 -12.96 0.22
N ALA A 58 8.76 -13.20 -1.09
CA ALA A 58 9.66 -14.21 -1.62
C ALA A 58 11.13 -13.92 -1.27
N ALA A 59 11.58 -12.66 -1.38
CA ALA A 59 12.92 -12.24 -0.99
C ALA A 59 13.17 -12.43 0.52
N ALA A 60 12.20 -12.08 1.37
CA ALA A 60 12.27 -12.31 2.81
C ALA A 60 12.36 -13.80 3.13
N PHE A 61 11.54 -14.63 2.48
CA PHE A 61 11.58 -16.09 2.64
C PHE A 61 12.94 -16.68 2.22
N LEU A 62 13.45 -16.31 1.05
CA LEU A 62 14.77 -16.73 0.58
C LEU A 62 15.88 -16.21 1.50
N GLY A 63 15.76 -15.00 2.04
CA GLY A 63 16.68 -14.45 3.03
C GLY A 63 16.74 -15.31 4.30
N VAL A 64 15.60 -15.76 4.81
CA VAL A 64 15.54 -16.68 5.95
C VAL A 64 16.24 -18.01 5.62
N LEU A 65 15.96 -18.60 4.45
CA LEU A 65 16.62 -19.84 4.03
C LEU A 65 18.14 -19.66 3.88
N ALA A 66 18.58 -18.55 3.30
CA ALA A 66 19.99 -18.23 3.14
C ALA A 66 20.69 -18.11 4.50
N ILE A 67 20.06 -17.44 5.48
CA ILE A 67 20.58 -17.35 6.86
C ILE A 67 20.77 -18.75 7.45
N VAL A 68 19.81 -19.67 7.30
CA VAL A 68 19.94 -21.05 7.81
C VAL A 68 21.12 -21.77 7.15
N ILE A 69 21.20 -21.74 5.81
CA ILE A 69 22.25 -22.44 5.06
C ILE A 69 23.64 -21.86 5.43
N VAL A 70 23.78 -20.54 5.47
CA VAL A 70 25.04 -19.87 5.84
C VAL A 70 25.42 -20.17 7.28
N SER A 71 24.46 -20.29 8.20
CA SER A 71 24.74 -20.67 9.60
C SER A 71 25.39 -22.04 9.68
N ILE A 72 24.83 -23.02 8.96
CA ILE A 72 25.35 -24.39 8.92
C ILE A 72 26.72 -24.40 8.24
N ALA A 73 26.86 -23.75 7.08
CA ALA A 73 28.12 -23.68 6.36
C ALA A 73 29.23 -23.03 7.22
N PHE A 74 28.91 -21.96 7.94
CA PHE A 74 29.85 -21.28 8.82
C PHE A 74 30.22 -22.14 10.03
N ALA A 75 29.26 -22.85 10.64
CA ALA A 75 29.56 -23.80 11.71
C ALA A 75 30.47 -24.94 11.24
N LEU A 76 30.21 -25.52 10.06
CA LEU A 76 31.07 -26.55 9.48
C LEU A 76 32.47 -26.02 9.12
N PHE A 77 32.54 -24.78 8.63
CA PHE A 77 33.80 -24.10 8.40
C PHE A 77 34.59 -23.97 9.72
N LEU A 78 33.95 -23.52 10.81
CA LEU A 78 34.59 -23.46 12.13
C LEU A 78 35.01 -24.84 12.63
N ASP A 79 34.19 -25.87 12.47
CA ASP A 79 34.50 -27.24 12.91
C ASP A 79 35.76 -27.80 12.23
N TRP A 80 36.05 -27.38 10.99
CA TRP A 80 37.27 -27.78 10.31
C TRP A 80 38.55 -27.19 10.95
N TRP A 81 38.47 -26.01 11.57
CA TRP A 81 39.59 -25.41 12.31
C TRP A 81 39.60 -25.75 13.81
N PHE A 82 38.43 -26.03 14.38
CA PHE A 82 38.25 -26.28 15.81
C PHE A 82 37.54 -27.62 15.98
N ALA A 83 38.21 -28.62 16.57
CA ALA A 83 37.72 -30.00 16.70
C ALA A 83 36.50 -30.12 17.65
N GLY A 84 35.32 -29.66 17.24
CA GLY A 84 34.13 -29.66 18.06
C GLY A 84 32.94 -28.99 17.39
N THR A 85 32.12 -29.80 16.72
CA THR A 85 30.93 -29.35 16.00
C THR A 85 29.99 -28.56 16.91
N ALA A 86 29.80 -29.01 18.15
CA ALA A 86 28.97 -28.31 19.15
C ALA A 86 29.50 -26.90 19.46
N THR A 87 30.81 -26.73 19.62
CA THR A 87 31.43 -25.43 19.90
C THR A 87 31.28 -24.47 18.71
N ALA A 88 31.41 -24.98 17.49
CA ALA A 88 31.21 -24.18 16.28
C ALA A 88 29.78 -23.62 16.21
N PHE A 89 28.75 -24.46 16.41
CA PHE A 89 27.35 -24.02 16.43
C PHE A 89 27.06 -23.04 17.59
N LEU A 90 27.69 -23.22 18.76
CA LEU A 90 27.57 -22.28 19.88
C LEU A 90 28.15 -20.90 19.55
N ILE A 91 29.24 -20.83 18.80
CA ILE A 91 29.80 -19.55 18.34
C ILE A 91 28.84 -18.86 17.38
N VAL A 92 28.30 -19.58 16.39
CA VAL A 92 27.29 -19.01 15.46
C VAL A 92 26.07 -18.51 16.22
N PHE A 93 25.60 -19.27 17.21
CA PHE A 93 24.52 -18.85 18.09
C PHE A 93 24.86 -17.59 18.89
N GLY A 94 26.06 -17.51 19.46
CA GLY A 94 26.54 -16.32 20.16
C GLY A 94 26.57 -15.08 19.27
N VAL A 95 27.01 -15.21 18.01
CA VAL A 95 26.97 -14.13 17.01
C VAL A 95 25.53 -13.64 16.78
N TYR A 96 24.56 -14.55 16.66
CA TYR A 96 23.16 -14.16 16.51
C TYR A 96 22.59 -13.45 17.75
N LEU A 97 22.96 -13.87 18.96
CA LEU A 97 22.55 -13.15 20.17
C LEU A 97 23.10 -11.74 20.21
N LEU A 98 24.37 -11.54 19.82
CA LEU A 98 24.98 -10.21 19.74
C LEU A 98 24.27 -9.33 18.70
N LEU A 99 24.01 -9.86 17.51
CA LEU A 99 23.27 -9.15 16.45
C LEU A 99 21.85 -8.81 16.89
N ALA A 100 21.13 -9.76 17.50
CA ALA A 100 19.78 -9.54 18.01
C ALA A 100 19.76 -8.46 19.10
N GLY A 101 20.70 -8.51 20.04
CA GLY A 101 20.86 -7.48 21.07
C GLY A 101 21.13 -6.09 20.49
N LEU A 102 22.01 -5.99 19.49
CA LEU A 102 22.31 -4.74 18.80
C LEU A 102 21.09 -4.17 18.07
N LEU A 103 20.38 -5.01 17.29
CA LEU A 103 19.18 -4.61 16.56
C LEU A 103 18.06 -4.20 17.52
N ALA A 104 17.86 -4.92 18.62
CA ALA A 104 16.89 -4.57 19.65
C ALA A 104 17.24 -3.22 20.30
N TYR A 105 18.51 -3.00 20.64
CA TYR A 105 18.98 -1.73 21.20
C TYR A 105 18.74 -0.56 20.23
N LEU A 106 19.13 -0.70 18.96
CA LEU A 106 18.91 0.32 17.93
C LEU A 106 17.42 0.55 17.67
N GLY A 107 16.61 -0.50 17.62
CA GLY A 107 15.16 -0.43 17.47
C GLY A 107 14.51 0.35 18.62
N ILE A 108 14.82 -0.02 19.86
CA ILE A 108 14.33 0.70 21.05
C ILE A 108 14.76 2.17 21.01
N ARG A 109 16.01 2.45 20.64
CA ARG A 109 16.51 3.82 20.51
C ARG A 109 15.77 4.61 19.44
N ASN A 110 15.47 4.02 18.29
CA ASN A 110 14.72 4.67 17.22
C ASN A 110 13.26 4.91 17.62
N VAL A 111 12.59 3.94 18.24
CA VAL A 111 11.22 4.11 18.75
C VAL A 111 11.16 5.21 19.81
N LYS A 112 12.13 5.26 20.73
CA LYS A 112 12.21 6.33 21.73
C LYS A 112 12.52 7.71 21.14
N ARG A 113 13.17 7.77 19.98
CA ARG A 113 13.46 9.02 19.25
C ARG A 113 12.29 9.49 18.38
N ALA A 114 11.41 8.59 17.98
CA ALA A 114 10.20 8.95 17.26
C ALA A 114 9.33 9.81 18.19
N ARG A 115 9.28 11.12 17.95
CA ARG A 115 8.33 12.00 18.62
C ARG A 115 6.93 11.55 18.25
N ALA A 116 6.06 11.40 19.25
CA ALA A 116 4.66 11.13 18.99
C ALA A 116 4.09 12.28 18.12
N PRO A 117 3.23 12.01 17.13
CA PRO A 117 2.72 13.05 16.24
C PRO A 117 1.82 14.02 17.01
N GLU A 118 2.42 15.09 17.53
CA GLU A 118 1.77 16.02 18.47
C GLU A 118 0.51 16.66 17.88
N GLN A 119 0.52 16.97 16.58
CA GLN A 119 -0.64 17.54 15.88
C GLN A 119 -1.80 16.54 15.76
N THR A 120 -1.51 15.28 15.44
CA THR A 120 -2.51 14.21 15.39
C THR A 120 -3.09 13.95 16.79
N ILE A 121 -2.25 13.97 17.82
CA ILE A 121 -2.70 13.80 19.21
C ILE A 121 -3.54 14.98 19.67
N ALA A 122 -3.17 16.22 19.31
CA ALA A 122 -3.93 17.43 19.62
C ALA A 122 -5.31 17.43 18.94
N ALA A 123 -5.37 17.06 17.65
CA ALA A 123 -6.62 16.95 16.89
C ALA A 123 -7.57 15.91 17.52
N VAL A 124 -7.05 14.73 17.90
CA VAL A 124 -7.86 13.69 18.55
C VAL A 124 -8.33 14.12 19.95
N LYS A 125 -7.51 14.83 20.72
CA LYS A 125 -7.91 15.38 22.03
C LYS A 125 -9.00 16.45 21.91
N SER A 126 -8.89 17.33 20.92
CA SER A 126 -9.91 18.37 20.63
C SER A 126 -11.24 17.73 20.26
N ASN A 127 -11.25 16.76 19.35
CA ASN A 127 -12.46 16.04 18.96
C ASN A 127 -13.13 15.33 20.14
N LYS A 128 -12.35 14.71 21.04
CA LYS A 128 -12.90 14.12 22.28
C LYS A 128 -13.50 15.16 23.23
N GLN A 129 -12.94 16.37 23.30
CA GLN A 129 -13.51 17.44 24.14
C GLN A 129 -14.82 17.98 23.57
N ILE A 130 -14.96 18.05 22.25
CA ILE A 130 -16.18 18.47 21.57
C ILE A 130 -17.31 17.47 21.83
N LEU A 131 -17.03 16.16 21.74
CA LEU A 131 -18.01 15.10 22.00
C LEU A 131 -18.43 14.94 23.48
N LYS A 132 -17.66 15.49 24.43
CA LYS A 132 -18.01 15.50 25.85
C LYS A 132 -18.84 16.72 26.27
N ARG A 133 -18.98 17.71 25.39
CA ARG A 133 -19.66 18.99 25.66
C ARG A 133 -21.02 19.13 24.95
N GLY A 134 -21.34 18.24 24.02
CA GLY A 134 -22.70 18.07 23.45
C GLY A 134 -23.36 16.85 24.07
#